data_AF-A0A9N9JIE5-F1
#
_entry.id   AF-A0A9N9JIE5-F1
#
_cell.length_a   1.000
_cell.length_b   1.000
_cell.length_c   1.000
_cell.angle_alpha   90.00
_cell.angle_beta   90.00
_cell.angle_gamma   90.00
#
_symmetry.space_group_name_H-M   'P 1'
#
loop_
_entity.id
_entity.type
_entity.pdbx_description
1 polymer ?
#
loop_
_entity_poly.entity_id
_entity_poly.type
_entity_poly.pdbx_seq_one_letter_code
_entity_poly.pdbx_strand_id
1 'polypeptide(L)' 'MAELHLEGAFRQKLIKFIPYTELENLTRIEGGYSGSIHTAYWQKLRKTVAVK' A
#
# COMPACT_ATOMS: atom_id res chain seq x y z
N MET A 1 6.52 -21.41 5.93
CA MET A 1 7.23 -20.53 6.89
C MET A 1 6.90 -19.05 6.69
N ALA A 2 6.97 -18.48 5.47
CA ALA A 2 6.65 -17.05 5.24
C ALA A 2 5.15 -16.68 5.46
N GLU A 3 4.24 -17.57 5.08
CA GLU A 3 2.78 -17.36 5.19
C GLU A 3 2.31 -17.20 6.65
N LEU A 4 2.92 -17.95 7.58
CA LEU A 4 2.63 -17.90 9.02
C LEU A 4 2.98 -16.53 9.64
N HIS A 5 4.02 -15.86 9.12
CA HIS A 5 4.46 -14.56 9.62
C HIS A 5 3.55 -13.42 9.17
N LEU A 6 3.02 -13.51 7.94
CA LEU A 6 2.13 -12.48 7.39
C LEU A 6 0.79 -12.47 8.13
N GLU A 7 0.20 -13.64 8.38
CA GLU A 7 -1.03 -13.72 9.17
C GLU A 7 -0.84 -13.22 10.61
N GLY A 8 0.30 -13.53 11.22
CA GLY A 8 0.67 -13.01 12.54
C GLY A 8 0.73 -11.48 12.56
N ALA A 9 1.33 -10.87 11.53
CA ALA A 9 1.42 -9.43 11.40
C ALA A 9 0.04 -8.76 11.22
N PHE A 10 -0.88 -9.38 10.49
CA PHE A 10 -2.28 -8.91 10.41
C PHE A 10 -2.99 -9.02 11.76
N ARG A 11 -2.87 -10.17 12.45
CA ARG A 11 -3.47 -10.39 13.77
C ARG A 11 -2.96 -9.39 14.81
N GLN A 12 -1.67 -9.07 14.78
CA GLN A 12 -1.04 -8.08 15.65
C GLN A 12 -1.24 -6.62 15.18
N LYS A 13 -1.99 -6.39 14.10
CA LYS A 13 -2.27 -5.06 13.52
C LYS A 13 -1.00 -4.29 13.09
N LEU A 14 0.09 -5.00 12.82
CA LEU A 14 1.34 -4.43 12.29
C LEU A 14 1.21 -4.07 10.81
N ILE A 15 0.35 -4.80 10.09
CA ILE A 15 0.03 -4.56 8.68
C ILE A 15 -1.49 -4.44 8.56
N LYS A 16 -1.94 -3.51 7.72
CA LYS A 16 -3.36 -3.35 7.37
C LYS A 16 -3.52 -3.44 5.86
N PHE A 17 -4.50 -4.21 5.43
CA PHE A 17 -4.92 -4.21 4.03
C PHE A 17 -5.72 -2.95 3.75
N ILE A 18 -5.38 -2.25 2.68
CA ILE A 18 -6.10 -1.07 2.20
C ILE A 18 -6.61 -1.42 0.80
N PRO A 19 -7.93 -1.41 0.56
CA PRO A 19 -8.48 -1.64 -0.77
C PRO A 19 -7.95 -0.60 -1.74
N TYR A 20 -7.55 -1.04 -2.94
CA TYR A 20 -7.11 -0.16 -4.00
C TYR A 20 -8.17 0.88 -4.40
N THR A 21 -9.46 0.55 -4.25
CA THR A 21 -10.59 1.45 -4.50
C THR A 21 -10.66 2.65 -3.56
N GLU A 22 -9.90 2.66 -2.46
CA GLU A 22 -9.78 3.84 -1.58
C GLU A 22 -8.77 4.88 -2.07
N LEU A 23 -8.01 4.56 -3.12
CA LEU A 23 -6.96 5.39 -3.68
C LEU A 23 -7.45 6.07 -4.96
N GLU A 24 -7.27 7.39 -5.02
CA GLU A 24 -7.64 8.21 -6.17
C GLU A 24 -6.39 8.77 -6.87
N ASN A 25 -6.53 9.09 -8.16
CA ASN A 25 -5.49 9.73 -8.97
C ASN A 25 -4.14 8.96 -8.97
N LEU A 26 -4.19 7.64 -9.06
CA LEU A 26 -2.99 6.81 -9.09
C LEU A 26 -2.10 7.22 -10.29
N THR A 27 -0.93 7.74 -9.98
CA THR A 27 0.03 8.23 -10.98
C THR A 27 1.38 7.58 -10.76
N ARG A 28 1.92 6.93 -11.78
CA ARG A 28 3.24 6.30 -11.70
C ARG A 28 4.33 7.37 -11.67
N ILE A 29 5.24 7.27 -10.72
CA ILE A 29 6.43 8.13 -10.60
C ILE A 29 7.61 7.47 -11.28
N GLU A 30 7.88 6.21 -10.92
CA GLU A 30 9.07 5.48 -11.34
C GLU A 30 8.82 3.97 -11.26
N GLY A 31 9.65 3.16 -11.93
CA GLY A 31 9.70 1.73 -11.63
C GLY A 31 11.07 1.13 -11.88
N GLY A 32 11.36 0.06 -11.15
CA GLY A 32 12.60 -0.69 -11.23
C GLY A 32 12.36 -2.18 -11.03
N TYR A 33 13.45 -2.92 -10.79
CA TYR A 33 13.42 -4.38 -10.69
C TYR A 33 12.47 -4.92 -9.60
N SER A 34 12.34 -4.19 -8.49
CA SER A 34 11.50 -4.61 -7.34
C SER A 34 10.09 -4.03 -7.34
N GLY A 35 9.59 -3.54 -8.49
CA GLY A 35 8.26 -2.94 -8.61
C GLY A 35 8.27 -1.45 -8.96
N SER A 36 7.11 -0.82 -8.86
CA SER A 36 6.85 0.56 -9.32
C SER A 36 6.28 1.43 -8.22
N ILE A 37 6.78 2.66 -8.12
CA ILE A 37 6.29 3.65 -7.16
C ILE A 37 5.26 4.53 -7.84
N HIS A 38 4.14 4.73 -7.15
CA HIS A 38 3.05 5.60 -7.55
C HIS A 38 2.75 6.64 -6.47
N THR A 39 2.19 7.77 -6.85
CA THR A 39 1.44 8.63 -5.93
C THR A 39 -0.04 8.34 -6.02
N ALA A 40 -0.75 8.45 -4.90
CA ALA A 40 -2.21 8.39 -4.85
C ALA A 40 -2.74 9.38 -3.82
N TYR A 41 -3.95 9.89 -3.99
CA TYR A 41 -4.66 10.60 -2.93
C TYR A 41 -5.49 9.60 -2.13
N TRP A 42 -5.31 9.56 -0.80
CA TRP A 42 -6.10 8.71 0.08
C TRP A 42 -7.08 9.53 0.91
N GLN A 43 -8.37 9.41 0.61
CA GLN A 43 -9.44 10.21 1.21
C GLN A 43 -9.45 10.14 2.75
N LYS A 44 -9.18 8.97 3.34
CA LYS A 44 -9.18 8.79 4.81
C LYS A 44 -8.12 9.63 5.51
N LEU A 45 -6.95 9.84 4.89
CA LEU A 45 -5.88 10.67 5.45
C LEU A 45 -5.93 12.12 4.94
N ARG A 46 -6.75 12.39 3.91
CA ARG A 46 -6.85 13.68 3.21
C ARG A 46 -5.48 14.18 2.71
N LYS A 47 -4.67 13.25 2.21
CA LYS A 47 -3.27 13.49 1.81
C LYS A 47 -2.88 12.63 0.62
N THR A 48 -1.88 13.11 -0.13
CA THR A 48 -1.16 12.32 -1.12
C THR A 48 -0.20 11.36 -0.42
N VAL A 49 -0.20 10.09 -0.83
CA VAL A 49 0.62 9.01 -0.29
C VAL A 49 1.44 8.35 -1.41
N ALA A 50 2.58 7.77 -1.05
CA ALA A 50 3.36 6.91 -1.94
C ALA A 50 2.86 5.46 -1.82
N VAL A 51 2.71 4.80 -2.97
CA VAL A 51 2.27 3.40 -3.09
C VAL A 51 3.36 2.64 -3.84
N LYS A 52 3.78 1.50 -3.29
CA LYS A 52 4.77 0.61 -3.90
C LYS A 52 4.12 -0.72 -4.28
#